data_AF-A0A7S4L0L4-F1
#
_entry.id   AF-A0A7S4L0L4-F1
#
_cell.length_a   1.000
_cell.length_b   1.000
_cell.length_c   1.000
_cell.angle_alpha   90.00
_cell.angle_beta   90.00
_cell.angle_gamma   90.00
#
_symmetry.space_group_name_H-M   'P 1'
#
loop_
_entity.id
_entity.type
_entity.pdbx_description
1 polymer ?
#
loop_
_entity_poly.entity_id
_entity_poly.type
_entity_poly.pdbx_seq_one_letter_code
_entity_poly.pdbx_strand_id
1 'polypeptide(L)'
;ENRVAETIVKRVLKAIERKEVFRVYIVLPQHPEGDPYEKPLKLIQHYQFRTLCRGPHSLISKIEKACLASGDPEIKAENYIQLLSLRNWGLLANGSVLVEQIYVHSKMMIIDDTVAIVGSANINDRSLLGDRDSEIAAFIKDDEMVQSVMNSEFYLAGRRIRNLRMQLWEEHLGIHPHDHLLKQIITDPASSETWEYFQYIVQNNEKCYENFKLEDTVVVGYEGYPKLDGKWAPDVGKYEKLAGVVGHLVSYPRGFLEQEDLDRGSLTVITEVFV
;
A
#
# COMPACT_ATOMS: atom_id res chain seq x y z
N GLU A 1 8.20 15.18 11.89
CA GLU A 1 9.64 15.47 12.15
C GLU A 1 10.55 14.45 11.50
N ASN A 2 10.18 13.16 11.55
CA ASN A 2 10.87 12.12 10.81
C ASN A 2 11.00 12.48 9.32
N ARG A 3 12.07 11.97 8.69
CA ARG A 3 12.49 12.37 7.34
C ARG A 3 12.32 11.26 6.32
N VAL A 4 11.56 10.21 6.62
CA VAL A 4 11.44 9.03 5.74
C VAL A 4 10.81 9.43 4.40
N ALA A 5 9.63 10.06 4.44
CA ALA A 5 8.95 10.53 3.22
C ALA A 5 9.80 11.58 2.45
N GLU A 6 10.47 12.49 3.16
CA GLU A 6 11.39 13.47 2.56
C GLU A 6 12.55 12.78 1.82
N THR A 7 13.10 11.71 2.39
CA THR A 7 14.22 10.96 1.82
C THR A 7 13.79 10.18 0.58
N ILE A 8 12.60 9.56 0.59
CA ILE A 8 12.01 8.91 -0.59
C ILE A 8 11.86 9.93 -1.72
N VAL A 9 11.25 11.10 -1.44
CA VAL A 9 11.11 12.17 -2.44
C VAL A 9 12.47 12.56 -3.02
N LYS A 10 13.47 12.85 -2.17
CA LYS A 10 14.82 13.22 -2.63
C LYS A 10 15.45 12.16 -3.53
N ARG A 11 15.29 10.88 -3.19
CA ARG A 11 15.85 9.78 -3.99
C ARG A 11 15.16 9.66 -5.35
N VAL A 12 13.83 9.81 -5.40
CA VAL A 12 13.06 9.83 -6.65
C VAL A 12 13.44 11.04 -7.50
N LEU A 13 13.56 12.24 -6.92
CA LEU A 13 13.94 13.44 -7.66
C LEU A 13 15.33 13.29 -8.30
N LYS A 14 16.27 12.66 -7.58
CA LYS A 14 17.59 12.33 -8.13
C LYS A 14 17.51 11.33 -9.28
N ALA A 15 16.58 10.37 -9.25
CA ALA A 15 16.37 9.45 -10.36
C ALA A 15 15.79 10.18 -11.59
N ILE A 16 14.82 11.07 -11.38
CA ILE A 16 14.24 11.91 -12.43
C ILE A 16 15.31 12.78 -13.10
N GLU A 17 16.11 13.50 -12.30
CA GLU A 17 17.19 14.36 -12.80
C GLU A 17 18.19 13.60 -13.67
N ARG A 18 18.48 12.35 -13.30
CA ARG A 18 19.46 11.50 -13.98
C ARG A 18 18.87 10.59 -15.04
N LYS A 19 17.54 10.62 -15.23
CA LYS A 19 16.79 9.67 -16.07
C LYS A 19 17.15 8.21 -15.75
N GLU A 20 17.32 7.91 -14.46
CA GLU A 20 17.60 6.56 -13.96
C GLU A 20 16.28 5.80 -13.74
N VAL A 21 16.26 4.50 -14.07
CA VAL A 21 15.16 3.63 -13.66
C VAL A 21 15.23 3.43 -12.14
N PHE A 22 14.20 3.91 -11.44
CA PHE A 22 14.07 3.77 -10.00
C PHE A 22 12.61 3.55 -9.65
N ARG A 23 12.33 2.47 -8.90
CA ARG A 23 10.98 2.02 -8.60
C ARG A 23 10.76 2.00 -7.09
N VAL A 24 9.63 2.57 -6.65
CA VAL A 24 9.20 2.57 -5.25
C VAL A 24 7.81 1.95 -5.17
N TYR A 25 7.71 0.86 -4.42
CA TYR A 25 6.44 0.19 -4.11
C TYR A 25 6.09 0.48 -2.66
N ILE A 26 4.96 1.14 -2.41
CA ILE A 26 4.46 1.42 -1.06
C ILE A 26 3.14 0.66 -0.89
N VAL A 27 3.12 -0.33 -0.01
CA VAL A 27 1.90 -1.10 0.33
C VAL A 27 1.42 -0.67 1.72
N LEU A 28 0.18 -0.21 1.80
CA LEU A 28 -0.43 0.35 3.01
C LEU A 28 -1.82 -0.25 3.23
N PRO A 29 -2.34 -0.27 4.47
CA PRO A 29 -3.75 -0.60 4.68
C PRO A 29 -4.64 0.46 3.96
N GLN A 30 -5.82 0.04 3.49
CA GLN A 30 -6.73 0.95 2.79
C GLN A 30 -7.26 2.05 3.71
N HIS A 31 -7.47 1.69 4.98
CA HIS A 31 -7.73 2.60 6.09
C HIS A 31 -7.12 2.04 7.39
N PRO A 32 -6.88 2.86 8.41
CA PRO A 32 -6.42 2.39 9.72
C PRO A 32 -7.36 1.34 10.33
N GLU A 33 -6.85 0.51 11.24
CA GLU A 33 -7.64 -0.47 11.97
C GLU A 33 -8.75 0.21 12.79
N GLY A 34 -9.96 -0.36 12.76
CA GLY A 34 -11.16 0.19 13.39
C GLY A 34 -12.08 0.90 12.39
N ASP A 35 -13.12 1.57 12.90
CA ASP A 35 -14.08 2.33 12.09
C ASP A 35 -13.44 3.64 11.58
N PRO A 36 -13.11 3.77 10.29
CA PRO A 36 -12.45 4.94 9.72
C PRO A 36 -13.28 6.23 9.77
N TYR A 37 -14.57 6.16 10.15
CA TYR A 37 -15.38 7.34 10.39
C TYR A 37 -15.23 7.89 11.81
N GLU A 38 -14.62 7.15 12.74
CA GLU A 38 -14.32 7.63 14.08
C GLU A 38 -13.26 8.73 14.10
N LYS A 39 -13.40 9.68 15.02
CA LYS A 39 -12.54 10.87 15.11
C LYS A 39 -11.04 10.56 15.19
N PRO A 40 -10.55 9.62 16.04
CA PRO A 40 -9.12 9.35 16.11
C PRO A 40 -8.57 8.79 14.79
N LEU A 41 -9.38 8.00 14.08
CA LEU A 41 -9.00 7.35 12.83
C LEU A 41 -9.05 8.33 11.66
N LYS A 42 -9.98 9.30 11.66
CA LYS A 42 -9.96 10.45 10.74
C LYS A 42 -8.66 11.26 10.87
N LEU A 43 -8.14 11.48 12.09
CA LEU A 43 -6.89 12.21 12.29
C LEU A 43 -5.67 11.43 11.78
N ILE A 44 -5.62 10.11 11.99
CA ILE A 44 -4.55 9.26 11.41
C ILE A 44 -4.59 9.34 9.88
N GLN A 45 -5.79 9.22 9.30
CA GLN A 45 -5.99 9.35 7.86
C GLN A 45 -5.60 10.74 7.34
N HIS A 46 -5.90 11.82 8.07
CA HIS A 46 -5.46 13.17 7.73
C HIS A 46 -3.95 13.22 7.49
N TYR A 47 -3.15 12.75 8.46
CA TYR A 47 -1.70 12.77 8.33
C TYR A 47 -1.18 11.80 7.27
N GLN A 48 -1.80 10.63 7.12
CA GLN A 48 -1.45 9.67 6.08
C GLN A 48 -1.67 10.27 4.68
N PHE A 49 -2.85 10.82 4.41
CA PHE A 49 -3.14 11.47 3.14
C PHE A 49 -2.28 12.70 2.90
N ARG A 50 -2.09 13.56 3.91
CA ARG A 50 -1.22 14.75 3.80
C ARG A 50 0.23 14.39 3.48
N THR A 51 0.72 13.27 4.00
CA THR A 51 2.08 12.78 3.72
C THR A 51 2.17 12.22 2.30
N LEU A 52 1.19 11.43 1.87
CA LEU A 52 1.25 10.68 0.61
C LEU A 52 0.79 11.51 -0.60
N CYS A 53 -0.43 12.04 -0.59
CA CYS A 53 -1.08 12.53 -1.81
C CYS A 53 -1.95 13.80 -1.68
N ARG A 54 -2.21 14.33 -0.48
CA ARG A 54 -3.04 15.54 -0.29
C ARG A 54 -2.22 16.77 0.04
N GLY A 55 -2.39 17.80 -0.79
CA GLY A 55 -1.74 19.08 -0.64
C GLY A 55 -0.35 19.15 -1.28
N PRO A 56 0.17 20.37 -1.48
CA PRO A 56 1.36 20.63 -2.30
C PRO A 56 2.67 20.11 -1.72
N HIS A 57 2.66 19.73 -0.43
CA HIS A 57 3.83 19.20 0.26
C HIS A 57 3.84 17.67 0.38
N SER A 58 2.80 17.01 -0.14
CA SER A 58 2.71 15.56 -0.17
C SER A 58 3.82 14.95 -1.03
N LEU A 59 4.11 13.68 -0.78
CA LEU A 59 5.10 12.92 -1.51
C LEU A 59 4.81 12.92 -3.01
N ILE A 60 3.57 12.60 -3.41
CA ILE A 60 3.14 12.54 -4.81
C ILE A 60 3.22 13.91 -5.46
N SER A 61 2.67 14.97 -4.83
CA SER A 61 2.69 16.31 -5.42
C SER A 61 4.11 16.86 -5.63
N LYS A 62 5.06 16.51 -4.75
CA LYS A 62 6.47 16.90 -4.92
C LYS A 62 7.12 16.17 -6.10
N ILE A 63 6.82 14.88 -6.28
CA ILE A 63 7.33 14.09 -7.41
C ILE A 63 6.72 14.60 -8.72
N GLU A 64 5.39 14.78 -8.78
CA GLU A 64 4.68 15.31 -9.95
C GLU A 64 5.23 16.69 -10.37
N LYS A 65 5.50 17.57 -9.40
CA LYS A 65 6.12 18.88 -9.69
C LYS A 65 7.51 18.75 -10.30
N ALA A 66 8.32 17.80 -9.84
CA ALA A 66 9.65 17.55 -10.39
C ALA A 66 9.59 16.92 -11.80
N CYS A 67 8.66 15.98 -12.01
CA CYS A 67 8.35 15.43 -13.33
C CYS A 67 7.96 16.55 -14.31
N LEU A 68 7.05 17.45 -13.93
CA LEU A 68 6.65 18.59 -14.76
C LEU A 68 7.83 19.54 -15.03
N ALA A 69 8.67 19.80 -14.03
CA ALA A 69 9.85 20.65 -14.17
C ALA A 69 10.93 20.06 -15.07
N SER A 70 10.93 18.73 -15.31
CA SER A 70 11.86 18.09 -16.24
C SER A 70 11.60 18.47 -17.71
N GLY A 71 10.38 18.92 -18.03
CA GLY A 71 9.95 19.26 -19.40
C GLY A 71 9.73 18.06 -20.31
N ASP A 72 9.90 16.84 -19.81
CA ASP A 72 9.78 15.59 -20.55
C ASP A 72 8.39 14.96 -20.28
N PRO A 73 7.49 14.88 -21.28
CA PRO A 73 6.13 14.37 -21.09
C PRO A 73 6.07 12.86 -20.78
N GLU A 74 7.17 12.14 -21.02
CA GLU A 74 7.28 10.71 -20.70
C GLU A 74 7.65 10.46 -19.24
N ILE A 75 8.21 11.48 -18.55
CA ILE A 75 8.56 11.40 -17.13
C ILE A 75 7.35 11.80 -16.31
N LYS A 76 6.68 10.80 -15.71
CA LYS A 76 5.54 11.02 -14.82
C LYS A 76 5.75 10.34 -13.47
N ALA A 77 4.99 10.73 -12.47
CA ALA A 77 5.16 10.21 -11.11
C ALA A 77 4.91 8.70 -11.04
N GLU A 78 3.94 8.21 -11.81
CA GLU A 78 3.61 6.79 -11.96
C GLU A 78 4.72 5.93 -12.59
N ASN A 79 5.77 6.54 -13.16
CA ASN A 79 6.97 5.80 -13.58
C ASN A 79 7.89 5.48 -12.38
N TYR A 80 7.78 6.18 -11.26
CA TYR A 80 8.73 6.04 -10.14
C TYR A 80 8.10 5.45 -8.89
N ILE A 81 6.80 5.68 -8.67
CA ILE A 81 6.14 5.27 -7.43
C ILE A 81 4.74 4.71 -7.64
N GLN A 82 4.44 3.62 -6.94
CA GLN A 82 3.10 3.06 -6.81
C GLN A 82 2.67 3.05 -5.34
N LEU A 83 1.49 3.60 -5.07
CA LEU A 83 0.80 3.48 -3.80
C LEU A 83 -0.25 2.38 -3.92
N LEU A 84 -0.08 1.33 -3.13
CA LEU A 84 -0.82 0.08 -3.23
C LEU A 84 -1.47 -0.24 -1.87
N SER A 85 -2.51 -1.05 -1.92
CA SER A 85 -3.15 -1.66 -0.76
C SER A 85 -3.52 -3.10 -1.07
N LEU A 86 -3.96 -3.82 -0.04
CA LEU A 86 -4.38 -5.21 -0.16
C LEU A 86 -5.86 -5.36 0.18
N ARG A 87 -6.57 -6.17 -0.61
CA ARG A 87 -7.99 -6.48 -0.41
C ARG A 87 -8.28 -7.92 -0.80
N ASN A 88 -9.23 -8.53 -0.10
CA ASN A 88 -9.69 -9.88 -0.41
C ASN A 88 -11.22 -9.97 -0.33
N TRP A 89 -11.76 -11.09 -0.78
CA TRP A 89 -13.15 -11.42 -0.64
C TRP A 89 -13.35 -12.89 -0.30
N GLY A 90 -14.53 -13.23 0.21
CA GLY A 90 -14.90 -14.59 0.54
C GLY A 90 -16.39 -14.76 0.78
N LEU A 91 -16.83 -16.00 0.82
CA LEU A 91 -18.19 -16.38 1.16
C LEU A 91 -18.26 -16.74 2.64
N LEU A 92 -19.18 -16.12 3.36
CA LEU A 92 -19.51 -16.48 4.73
C LEU A 92 -20.45 -17.70 4.75
N ALA A 93 -20.55 -18.38 5.90
CA ALA A 93 -21.34 -19.60 6.04
C ALA A 93 -22.84 -19.42 5.74
N ASN A 94 -23.36 -18.20 5.89
CA ASN A 94 -24.73 -17.83 5.53
C ASN A 94 -24.92 -17.53 4.02
N GLY A 95 -23.88 -17.70 3.20
CA GLY A 95 -23.89 -17.41 1.77
C GLY A 95 -23.70 -15.95 1.38
N SER A 96 -23.51 -15.03 2.34
CA SER A 96 -23.18 -13.63 2.03
C SER A 96 -21.72 -13.49 1.62
N VAL A 97 -21.44 -12.61 0.66
CA VAL A 97 -20.07 -12.22 0.34
C VAL A 97 -19.58 -11.15 1.29
N LEU A 98 -18.38 -11.36 1.81
CA LEU A 98 -17.58 -10.35 2.46
C LEU A 98 -16.47 -9.95 1.50
N VAL A 99 -16.34 -8.66 1.25
CA VAL A 99 -15.13 -8.07 0.67
C VAL A 99 -14.52 -7.27 1.81
N GLU A 100 -13.21 -7.33 2.04
CA GLU A 100 -12.54 -6.60 3.12
C GLU A 100 -11.07 -6.33 2.77
N GLN A 101 -10.49 -5.26 3.33
CA GLN A 101 -9.05 -5.05 3.24
C GLN A 101 -8.29 -6.19 3.90
N ILE A 102 -7.13 -6.52 3.36
CA ILE A 102 -6.12 -7.25 4.13
C ILE A 102 -5.32 -6.19 4.88
N TYR A 103 -5.47 -6.15 6.19
CA TYR A 103 -4.83 -5.12 7.01
C TYR A 103 -3.31 -5.30 7.03
N VAL A 104 -2.60 -4.35 6.42
CA VAL A 104 -1.14 -4.35 6.33
C VAL A 104 -0.56 -3.85 7.65
N HIS A 105 -0.28 -4.80 8.56
CA HIS A 105 0.37 -4.50 9.83
C HIS A 105 1.90 -4.59 9.78
N SER A 106 2.49 -4.98 8.65
CA SER A 106 3.94 -5.12 8.48
C SER A 106 4.67 -3.79 8.65
N LYS A 107 5.83 -3.81 9.32
CA LYS A 107 6.78 -2.70 9.34
C LYS A 107 8.12 -3.18 8.78
N MET A 108 8.21 -3.09 7.46
CA MET A 108 9.36 -3.60 6.73
C MET A 108 9.73 -2.74 5.52
N MET A 109 10.98 -2.82 5.12
CA MET A 109 11.51 -2.20 3.90
C MET A 109 12.52 -3.14 3.28
N ILE A 110 12.43 -3.37 1.97
CA ILE A 110 13.44 -4.10 1.18
C ILE A 110 14.07 -3.11 0.23
N ILE A 111 15.41 -3.09 0.17
CA ILE A 111 16.19 -2.18 -0.66
C ILE A 111 17.10 -3.02 -1.57
N ASP A 112 16.94 -2.81 -2.88
CA ASP A 112 17.76 -3.37 -3.95
C ASP A 112 17.98 -4.89 -3.85
N ASP A 113 17.04 -5.65 -3.29
CA ASP A 113 17.17 -7.10 -3.00
C ASP A 113 18.44 -7.48 -2.19
N THR A 114 19.08 -6.54 -1.48
CA THR A 114 20.32 -6.79 -0.71
C THR A 114 20.20 -6.43 0.76
N VAL A 115 19.27 -5.54 1.11
CA VAL A 115 19.02 -5.09 2.47
C VAL A 115 17.54 -5.22 2.80
N ALA A 116 17.22 -5.67 4.01
CA ALA A 116 15.91 -5.52 4.59
C ALA A 116 15.97 -4.87 5.98
N ILE A 117 14.95 -4.09 6.30
CA ILE A 117 14.67 -3.64 7.66
C ILE A 117 13.34 -4.28 8.05
N VAL A 118 13.30 -4.96 9.19
CA VAL A 118 12.07 -5.58 9.72
C VAL A 118 11.98 -5.29 11.21
N GLY A 119 10.82 -4.85 11.69
CA GLY A 119 10.66 -4.51 13.09
C GLY A 119 9.23 -4.19 13.51
N SER A 120 9.11 -3.47 14.62
CA SER A 120 7.85 -2.98 15.16
C SER A 120 7.56 -1.51 14.80
N ALA A 121 8.61 -0.74 14.47
CA ALA A 121 8.52 0.70 14.23
C ALA A 121 7.69 1.06 12.99
N ASN A 122 6.56 1.72 13.18
CA ASN A 122 5.78 2.30 12.09
C ASN A 122 6.52 3.51 11.47
N ILE A 123 6.19 3.87 10.22
CA ILE A 123 6.70 5.11 9.62
C ILE A 123 5.87 6.30 10.12
N ASN A 124 6.12 6.71 11.36
CA ASN A 124 5.54 7.90 11.98
C ASN A 124 6.46 8.46 13.07
N ASP A 125 6.16 9.66 13.56
CA ASP A 125 6.97 10.30 14.60
C ASP A 125 6.89 9.55 15.96
N ARG A 126 5.81 8.82 16.24
CA ARG A 126 5.66 8.04 17.47
C ARG A 126 6.70 6.93 17.57
N SER A 127 6.93 6.22 16.48
CA SER A 127 7.87 5.10 16.42
C SER A 127 9.31 5.53 16.09
N LEU A 128 9.53 6.62 15.35
CA LEU A 128 10.85 6.96 14.78
C LEU A 128 11.64 8.05 15.50
N LEU A 129 11.05 8.80 16.43
CA LEU A 129 11.79 9.85 17.17
C LEU A 129 12.59 9.31 18.36
N GLY A 130 12.22 8.13 18.88
CA GLY A 130 12.92 7.46 19.97
C GLY A 130 12.64 8.01 21.39
N ASP A 131 11.87 9.10 21.49
CA ASP A 131 11.44 9.73 22.74
C ASP A 131 9.96 9.47 23.08
N ARG A 132 9.34 8.52 22.37
CA ARG A 132 7.92 8.15 22.49
C ARG A 132 7.76 6.65 22.71
N ASP A 133 7.36 5.88 21.69
CA ASP A 133 7.18 4.43 21.84
C ASP A 133 8.53 3.71 21.82
N SER A 134 8.65 2.62 22.59
CA SER A 134 9.79 1.73 22.52
C SER A 134 9.64 0.77 21.35
N GLU A 135 10.58 0.78 20.43
CA GLU A 135 10.54 0.00 19.20
C GLU A 135 11.80 -0.84 19.02
N ILE A 136 11.69 -1.94 18.27
CA ILE A 136 12.82 -2.77 17.87
C ILE A 136 12.79 -3.00 16.36
N ALA A 137 13.96 -2.99 15.73
CA ALA A 137 14.12 -3.32 14.33
C ALA A 137 15.45 -4.02 14.07
N ALA A 138 15.46 -4.96 13.14
CA ALA A 138 16.64 -5.62 12.62
C ALA A 138 17.00 -5.00 11.26
N PHE A 139 18.25 -4.54 11.12
CA PHE A 139 18.86 -4.24 9.83
C PHE A 139 19.57 -5.50 9.33
N ILE A 140 19.11 -6.03 8.20
CA ILE A 140 19.57 -7.29 7.63
C ILE A 140 20.23 -6.97 6.30
N LYS A 141 21.53 -7.25 6.19
CA LYS A 141 22.27 -7.21 4.93
C LYS A 141 22.68 -8.64 4.60
N ASP A 142 22.31 -9.12 3.42
CA ASP A 142 22.69 -10.47 3.02
C ASP A 142 24.18 -10.56 2.71
N ASP A 143 24.78 -11.66 3.15
CA ASP A 143 26.16 -12.01 2.87
C ASP A 143 26.28 -12.98 1.69
N GLU A 144 25.24 -13.77 1.45
CA GLU A 144 25.17 -14.72 0.35
C GLU A 144 24.56 -14.08 -0.89
N MET A 145 25.41 -13.77 -1.88
CA MET A 145 25.00 -13.14 -3.12
C MET A 145 24.70 -14.18 -4.21
N VAL A 146 23.63 -13.95 -4.98
CA VAL A 146 23.22 -14.76 -6.12
C VAL A 146 23.09 -13.92 -7.38
N GLN A 147 23.34 -14.53 -8.53
CA GLN A 147 23.06 -13.91 -9.82
C GLN A 147 21.56 -13.63 -9.95
N SER A 148 21.24 -12.39 -10.29
CA SER A 148 19.91 -11.88 -10.54
C SER A 148 19.97 -10.86 -11.69
N VAL A 149 18.87 -10.15 -11.91
CA VAL A 149 18.75 -9.08 -12.88
C VAL A 149 18.13 -7.87 -12.19
N MET A 150 18.58 -6.66 -12.57
CA MET A 150 18.01 -5.39 -12.12
C MET A 150 17.96 -4.43 -13.31
N ASN A 151 16.76 -4.10 -13.75
CA ASN A 151 16.51 -3.32 -14.96
C ASN A 151 17.23 -3.89 -16.20
N SER A 152 17.00 -5.17 -16.48
CA SER A 152 17.59 -5.97 -17.57
C SER A 152 19.11 -6.17 -17.51
N GLU A 153 19.80 -5.61 -16.51
CA GLU A 153 21.24 -5.73 -16.35
C GLU A 153 21.61 -6.80 -15.32
N PHE A 154 22.77 -7.43 -15.50
CA PHE A 154 23.33 -8.36 -14.51
C PHE A 154 23.42 -7.68 -13.14
N TYR A 155 22.91 -8.37 -12.12
CA TYR A 155 22.93 -7.88 -10.75
C TYR A 155 23.26 -8.99 -9.76
N LEU A 156 23.92 -8.64 -8.66
CA LEU A 156 24.11 -9.54 -7.53
C LEU A 156 23.11 -9.15 -6.44
N ALA A 157 22.14 -10.03 -6.21
CA ALA A 157 21.13 -9.87 -5.17
C ALA A 157 21.48 -10.72 -3.94
N GLY A 158 21.05 -10.30 -2.75
CA GLY A 158 21.13 -11.13 -1.56
C GLY A 158 20.14 -12.29 -1.65
N ARG A 159 20.58 -13.54 -1.48
CA ARG A 159 19.72 -14.73 -1.68
C ARG A 159 18.43 -14.66 -0.86
N ARG A 160 18.57 -14.44 0.45
CA ARG A 160 17.46 -14.46 1.41
C ARG A 160 16.57 -13.23 1.24
N ILE A 161 17.15 -12.05 1.02
CA ILE A 161 16.38 -10.82 0.83
C ILE A 161 15.58 -10.87 -0.48
N ARG A 162 16.21 -11.28 -1.58
CA ARG A 162 15.52 -11.52 -2.86
C ARG A 162 14.40 -12.54 -2.71
N ASN A 163 14.65 -13.65 -2.01
CA ASN A 163 13.64 -14.69 -1.82
C ASN A 163 12.46 -14.19 -0.99
N LEU A 164 12.70 -13.39 0.05
CA LEU A 164 11.64 -12.74 0.83
C LEU A 164 10.77 -11.85 -0.07
N ARG A 165 11.40 -11.00 -0.90
CA ARG A 165 10.66 -10.15 -1.84
C ARG A 165 9.88 -10.98 -2.87
N MET A 166 10.47 -12.03 -3.44
CA MET A 166 9.79 -12.97 -4.36
C MET A 166 8.55 -13.56 -3.69
N GLN A 167 8.66 -14.09 -2.47
CA GLN A 167 7.55 -14.73 -1.75
C GLN A 167 6.39 -13.77 -1.49
N LEU A 168 6.68 -12.55 -1.04
CA LEU A 168 5.66 -11.51 -0.82
C LEU A 168 4.94 -11.12 -2.11
N TRP A 169 5.70 -10.97 -3.21
CA TRP A 169 5.12 -10.63 -4.50
C TRP A 169 4.33 -11.79 -5.09
N GLU A 170 4.80 -13.03 -4.93
CA GLU A 170 4.06 -14.23 -5.36
C GLU A 170 2.69 -14.28 -4.67
N GLU A 171 2.64 -14.07 -3.36
CA GLU A 171 1.38 -14.01 -2.60
C GLU A 171 0.46 -12.89 -3.10
N HIS A 172 0.96 -11.64 -3.11
CA HIS A 172 0.10 -10.48 -3.35
C HIS A 172 -0.28 -10.29 -4.83
N LEU A 173 0.49 -10.85 -5.77
CA LEU A 173 0.15 -10.90 -7.19
C LEU A 173 -0.62 -12.17 -7.58
N GLY A 174 -0.83 -13.11 -6.65
CA GLY A 174 -1.55 -14.37 -6.93
C GLY A 174 -0.79 -15.31 -7.86
N ILE A 175 0.54 -15.33 -7.80
CA ILE A 175 1.40 -16.19 -8.61
C ILE A 175 1.57 -17.53 -7.88
N HIS A 176 1.14 -18.63 -8.51
CA HIS A 176 1.29 -19.94 -7.91
C HIS A 176 2.72 -20.49 -8.04
N PRO A 177 3.11 -21.45 -7.18
CA PRO A 177 4.44 -22.07 -7.22
C PRO A 177 4.84 -22.64 -8.59
N HIS A 178 3.86 -23.04 -9.42
CA HIS A 178 4.05 -23.63 -10.74
C HIS A 178 4.03 -22.61 -11.90
N ASP A 179 3.77 -21.32 -11.63
CA ASP A 179 3.70 -20.28 -12.64
C ASP A 179 5.09 -19.74 -13.00
N HIS A 180 5.91 -20.60 -13.61
CA HIS A 180 7.31 -20.28 -13.91
C HIS A 180 7.49 -19.01 -14.74
N LEU A 181 6.59 -18.74 -15.69
CA LEU A 181 6.64 -17.52 -16.53
C LEU A 181 6.35 -16.26 -15.71
N LEU A 182 5.34 -16.28 -14.85
CA LEU A 182 5.01 -15.12 -14.01
C LEU A 182 6.11 -14.85 -12.98
N LYS A 183 6.71 -15.91 -12.42
CA LYS A 183 7.88 -15.81 -11.54
C LYS A 183 9.10 -15.18 -12.23
N GLN A 184 9.28 -15.44 -13.53
CA GLN A 184 10.35 -14.81 -14.32
C GLN A 184 10.11 -13.32 -14.49
N ILE A 185 8.88 -12.88 -14.74
CA ILE A 185 8.53 -11.45 -14.83
C ILE A 185 9.00 -10.76 -13.55
N ILE A 186 8.54 -11.24 -12.39
CA ILE A 186 8.82 -10.61 -11.10
C ILE A 186 10.23 -10.82 -10.55
N THR A 187 11.13 -11.45 -11.30
CA THR A 187 12.52 -11.65 -10.88
C THR A 187 13.33 -10.35 -10.94
N ASP A 188 13.01 -9.48 -11.90
CA ASP A 188 13.60 -8.15 -12.01
C ASP A 188 12.64 -7.11 -11.42
N PRO A 189 12.89 -6.59 -10.21
CA PRO A 189 11.96 -5.68 -9.55
C PRO A 189 11.96 -4.26 -10.13
N ALA A 190 12.88 -3.92 -11.03
CA ALA A 190 12.99 -2.57 -11.61
C ALA A 190 12.48 -2.49 -13.06
N SER A 191 12.32 -3.64 -13.74
CA SER A 191 11.92 -3.72 -15.13
C SER A 191 10.54 -3.13 -15.42
N SER A 192 10.33 -2.71 -16.67
CA SER A 192 9.02 -2.27 -17.17
C SER A 192 7.99 -3.38 -17.08
N GLU A 193 8.37 -4.62 -17.39
CA GLU A 193 7.49 -5.78 -17.42
C GLU A 193 6.90 -6.07 -16.03
N THR A 194 7.73 -6.04 -14.99
CA THR A 194 7.27 -6.14 -13.60
C THR A 194 6.36 -4.98 -13.24
N TRP A 195 6.78 -3.76 -13.57
CA TRP A 195 6.04 -2.54 -13.23
C TRP A 195 4.63 -2.55 -13.83
N GLU A 196 4.52 -2.91 -15.11
CA GLU A 196 3.27 -3.03 -15.86
C GLU A 196 2.42 -4.20 -15.36
N TYR A 197 3.04 -5.32 -14.96
CA TYR A 197 2.30 -6.45 -14.39
C TYR A 197 1.61 -6.08 -13.07
N PHE A 198 2.26 -5.31 -12.20
CA PHE A 198 1.61 -4.75 -11.00
C PHE A 198 0.39 -3.90 -11.37
N GLN A 199 0.55 -2.99 -12.34
CA GLN A 199 -0.54 -2.13 -12.80
C GLN A 199 -1.70 -2.93 -13.40
N TYR A 200 -1.39 -3.98 -14.17
CA TYR A 200 -2.38 -4.89 -14.73
C TYR A 200 -3.19 -5.59 -13.64
N ILE A 201 -2.54 -6.17 -12.62
CA ILE A 201 -3.22 -6.83 -11.51
C ILE A 201 -4.11 -5.84 -10.74
N VAL A 202 -3.60 -4.66 -10.43
CA VAL A 202 -4.38 -3.60 -9.75
C VAL A 202 -5.61 -3.22 -10.56
N GLN A 203 -5.45 -2.93 -11.87
CA GLN A 203 -6.57 -2.55 -12.74
C GLN A 203 -7.59 -3.69 -12.89
N ASN A 204 -7.15 -4.94 -12.96
CA ASN A 204 -8.02 -6.10 -13.00
C ASN A 204 -8.86 -6.18 -11.71
N ASN A 205 -8.19 -6.15 -10.55
CA ASN A 205 -8.85 -6.29 -9.26
C ASN A 205 -9.81 -5.13 -8.97
N GLU A 206 -9.47 -3.90 -9.35
CA GLU A 206 -10.38 -2.75 -9.22
C GLU A 206 -11.65 -2.93 -10.05
N LYS A 207 -11.56 -3.48 -11.28
CA LYS A 207 -12.74 -3.81 -12.09
C LYS A 207 -13.59 -4.90 -11.44
N CYS A 208 -12.95 -5.89 -10.82
CA CYS A 208 -13.65 -6.94 -10.08
C CYS A 208 -14.38 -6.38 -8.84
N TYR A 209 -13.78 -5.42 -8.15
CA TYR A 209 -14.33 -4.78 -6.95
C TYR A 209 -15.21 -3.55 -7.22
N GLU A 210 -15.48 -3.19 -8.48
CA GLU A 210 -16.20 -1.97 -8.87
C GLU A 210 -17.55 -1.77 -8.13
N ASN A 211 -18.26 -2.86 -7.85
CA ASN A 211 -19.55 -2.86 -7.15
C ASN A 211 -19.44 -2.94 -5.61
N PHE A 212 -18.22 -2.97 -5.07
CA PHE A 212 -17.91 -3.12 -3.66
C PHE A 212 -17.02 -1.96 -3.24
N LYS A 213 -17.59 -0.76 -3.05
CA LYS A 213 -16.77 0.42 -2.71
C LYS A 213 -16.17 0.26 -1.32
N LEU A 214 -15.11 1.01 -1.06
CA LEU A 214 -14.47 1.06 0.26
C LEU A 214 -15.44 1.47 1.37
N GLU A 215 -16.32 2.43 1.06
CA GLU A 215 -17.38 2.91 1.94
C GLU A 215 -18.40 1.80 2.27
N ASP A 216 -18.61 0.85 1.35
CA ASP A 216 -19.51 -0.30 1.55
C ASP A 216 -18.88 -1.38 2.44
N THR A 217 -17.55 -1.46 2.48
CA THR A 217 -16.78 -2.38 3.34
C THR A 217 -16.83 -2.00 4.81
N VAL A 218 -16.85 -0.70 5.10
CA VAL A 218 -16.70 -0.17 6.46
C VAL A 218 -17.97 -0.31 7.32
N VAL A 219 -19.14 -0.49 6.72
CA VAL A 219 -20.43 -0.51 7.45
C VAL A 219 -20.61 -1.77 8.31
N VAL A 220 -19.70 -2.74 8.25
CA VAL A 220 -19.82 -4.02 9.00
C VAL A 220 -18.84 -4.06 10.16
N GLY A 221 -18.90 -3.05 11.04
CA GLY A 221 -18.23 -3.10 12.35
C GLY A 221 -18.68 -4.32 13.16
N TYR A 222 -17.89 -4.72 14.14
CA TYR A 222 -18.03 -5.96 14.94
C TYR A 222 -19.40 -6.12 15.68
N GLU A 223 -20.22 -5.07 15.77
CA GLU A 223 -21.61 -5.09 16.29
C GLU A 223 -22.69 -4.95 15.20
N GLY A 224 -22.25 -4.83 13.95
CA GLY A 224 -23.01 -4.44 12.77
C GLY A 224 -22.80 -5.37 11.59
N TYR A 225 -22.59 -6.68 11.82
CA TYR A 225 -23.22 -7.63 10.89
C TYR A 225 -24.67 -7.17 10.76
N PRO A 226 -25.20 -6.85 9.57
CA PRO A 226 -26.63 -6.62 9.45
C PRO A 226 -27.28 -7.81 10.14
N LYS A 227 -28.05 -7.57 11.22
CA LYS A 227 -28.86 -8.62 11.83
C LYS A 227 -29.64 -9.20 10.67
N LEU A 228 -29.33 -10.43 10.28
CA LEU A 228 -29.90 -11.04 9.09
C LEU A 228 -31.42 -11.09 9.27
N ASP A 229 -32.15 -10.12 8.72
CA ASP A 229 -33.61 -10.08 8.74
C ASP A 229 -34.21 -11.15 7.80
N GLY A 230 -33.45 -12.19 7.45
CA GLY A 230 -33.85 -13.26 6.55
C GLY A 230 -34.17 -12.81 5.11
N LYS A 231 -33.83 -11.57 4.72
CA LYS A 231 -34.22 -10.96 3.45
C LYS A 231 -33.07 -10.64 2.49
N TRP A 232 -31.85 -11.06 2.79
CA TRP A 232 -30.74 -10.97 1.84
C TRP A 232 -30.71 -12.22 0.97
N ALA A 233 -31.34 -12.14 -0.20
CA ALA A 233 -31.05 -13.06 -1.29
C ALA A 233 -29.71 -12.63 -1.91
N PRO A 234 -28.71 -13.53 -2.00
CA PRO A 234 -27.46 -13.22 -2.67
C PRO A 234 -27.75 -12.93 -4.16
N ASP A 235 -27.43 -11.72 -4.63
CA ASP A 235 -27.54 -11.34 -6.04
C ASP A 235 -26.42 -12.03 -6.82
N VAL A 236 -26.74 -13.21 -7.37
CA VAL A 236 -25.79 -14.14 -7.98
C VAL A 236 -24.93 -13.48 -9.07
N GLY A 237 -25.48 -12.48 -9.78
CA GLY A 237 -24.78 -11.74 -10.84
C GLY A 237 -23.69 -10.79 -10.34
N LYS A 238 -23.68 -10.39 -9.06
CA LYS A 238 -22.61 -9.55 -8.49
C LYS A 238 -21.33 -10.34 -8.19
N TYR A 239 -21.41 -11.67 -8.09
CA TYR A 239 -20.28 -12.52 -7.70
C TYR A 239 -19.40 -12.96 -8.86
N GLU A 240 -19.93 -12.99 -10.08
CA GLU A 240 -19.18 -13.46 -11.25
C GLU A 240 -17.91 -12.62 -11.48
N LYS A 241 -17.98 -11.30 -11.23
CA LYS A 241 -16.81 -10.41 -11.34
C LYS A 241 -15.74 -10.73 -10.29
N LEU A 242 -16.12 -11.11 -9.07
CA LEU A 242 -15.17 -11.39 -7.99
C LEU A 242 -14.32 -12.63 -8.25
N ALA A 243 -14.84 -13.61 -9.00
CA ALA A 243 -14.08 -14.77 -9.44
C ALA A 243 -12.87 -14.42 -10.32
N GLY A 244 -12.85 -13.21 -10.90
CA GLY A 244 -11.72 -12.69 -11.68
C GLY A 244 -10.63 -12.01 -10.86
N VAL A 245 -10.78 -11.87 -9.53
CA VAL A 245 -9.73 -11.30 -8.67
C VAL A 245 -8.50 -12.23 -8.67
N VAL A 246 -7.32 -11.64 -8.87
CA VAL A 246 -6.04 -12.35 -8.83
C VAL A 246 -5.14 -11.70 -7.78
N GLY A 247 -4.62 -12.49 -6.86
CA GLY A 247 -3.86 -11.98 -5.72
C GLY A 247 -4.68 -11.03 -4.86
N HIS A 248 -4.04 -9.97 -4.36
CA HIS A 248 -4.62 -9.09 -3.35
C HIS A 248 -4.46 -7.60 -3.65
N LEU A 249 -3.62 -7.24 -4.63
CA LEU A 249 -3.27 -5.84 -4.88
C LEU A 249 -4.44 -5.02 -5.43
N VAL A 250 -4.62 -3.83 -4.87
CA VAL A 250 -5.49 -2.76 -5.34
C VAL A 250 -4.75 -1.43 -5.21
N SER A 251 -5.22 -0.37 -5.87
CA SER A 251 -4.63 0.96 -5.70
C SER A 251 -4.91 1.49 -4.30
N TYR A 252 -3.96 2.24 -3.73
CA TYR A 252 -4.22 2.96 -2.50
C TYR A 252 -5.31 4.02 -2.73
N PRO A 253 -6.35 4.11 -1.88
CA PRO A 253 -7.54 4.90 -2.18
C PRO A 253 -7.35 6.40 -1.87
N ARG A 254 -6.62 7.10 -2.75
CA ARG A 254 -6.25 8.52 -2.60
C ARG A 254 -7.46 9.45 -2.36
N GLY A 255 -8.61 9.14 -2.97
CA GLY A 255 -9.85 9.92 -2.88
C GLY A 255 -10.78 9.56 -1.71
N PHE A 256 -10.43 8.58 -0.86
CA PHE A 256 -11.30 8.17 0.24
C PHE A 256 -11.45 9.26 1.30
N LEU A 257 -12.67 9.69 1.61
CA LEU A 257 -12.95 10.84 2.50
C LEU A 257 -12.27 12.14 2.03
N GLU A 258 -12.17 12.38 0.72
CA GLU A 258 -11.57 13.61 0.19
C GLU A 258 -12.45 14.86 0.44
N GLN A 259 -13.76 14.67 0.56
CA GLN A 259 -14.72 15.73 0.84
C GLN A 259 -14.93 16.00 2.34
N GLU A 260 -14.30 15.21 3.21
CA GLU A 260 -14.45 15.31 4.66
C GLU A 260 -13.38 16.22 5.27
N ASP A 261 -13.76 16.97 6.31
CA ASP A 261 -12.79 17.66 7.15
C ASP A 261 -12.17 16.68 8.16
N LEU A 262 -10.98 16.18 7.82
CA LEU A 262 -10.23 15.23 8.66
C LEU A 262 -9.36 15.91 9.74
N ASP A 263 -9.25 17.24 9.70
CA ASP A 263 -8.46 18.08 10.61
C ASP A 263 -9.29 18.48 11.84
N ARG A 264 -10.56 18.86 11.63
CA ARG A 264 -11.43 19.38 12.69
C ARG A 264 -12.07 18.29 13.55
N GLY A 265 -11.26 17.69 14.41
CA GLY A 265 -11.74 17.36 15.75
C GLY A 265 -11.74 18.63 16.60
N SER A 266 -12.87 19.33 16.74
CA SER A 266 -12.98 20.32 17.81
C SER A 266 -12.71 19.63 19.15
N LEU A 267 -11.56 19.93 19.75
CA LEU A 267 -11.33 19.78 21.18
C LEU A 267 -12.25 20.76 21.91
N THR A 268 -13.52 20.40 22.00
CA THR A 268 -14.41 20.90 23.04
C THR A 268 -14.67 19.76 24.00
N VAL A 269 -13.61 19.30 24.67
CA VAL A 269 -13.78 18.70 25.99
C VAL A 269 -13.54 19.84 26.96
N ILE A 270 -14.64 20.43 27.41
CA ILE A 270 -14.67 21.11 28.70
C ILE A 270 -14.25 20.03 29.70
N THR A 271 -12.99 20.04 30.12
CA THR A 271 -12.57 19.29 31.30
C THR A 271 -13.20 20.00 32.49
N GLU A 272 -14.29 19.42 33.00
CA GLU A 272 -14.80 19.76 34.33
C GLU A 272 -13.66 19.63 35.34
N VAL A 273 -13.48 20.73 36.07
CA VAL A 273 -12.65 20.84 37.26
C VAL A 273 -13.41 20.18 38.40
N PHE A 274 -12.77 19.24 39.10
CA PHE A 274 -13.07 19.00 40.50
C PHE A 274 -11.78 19.12 41.30
N VAL A 275 -11.87 19.90 42.38
CA VAL A 275 -10.82 20.23 43.36
C VAL A 275 -10.38 18.99 44.11
#